data_AF-A0A7V9T455-F1
#
_entry.id   AF-A0A7V9T455-F1
#
_cell.length_a   1.000
_cell.length_b   1.000
_cell.length_c   1.000
_cell.angle_alpha   90.00
_cell.angle_beta   90.00
_cell.angle_gamma   90.00
#
_symmetry.space_group_name_H-M   'P 1'
#
loop_
_entity.id
_entity.type
_entity.pdbx_description
1 polymer ?
#
loop_
_entity_poly.entity_id
_entity_poly.type
_entity_poly.pdbx_seq_one_letter_code
_entity_poly.pdbx_strand_id
1 'polypeptide(L)'
;MPFFEQGDEPRRPRSRRSAGARSAGGDDAADAQILRVRRAIALGVGLLVLILLVLGFRSCVNSQQRNALRDYNREVTAVGSESEEVVGNAFDLLGQDDVNAVDQQTQMNQLRVRSELLGRRARALDVPGDLDGAHRNLLLSLDLRTAAVGEIAERLPAARGDQEGPAEEATTGIAAQSQAFLASDVVWTQRVEALLRQQLRGGGVTGARVSRSQVFPGLAWLNARTVADRIGGQAGTGGSTNGRLAPGTHGHGLTSVAVGETQLDPDAPTSVPAAENLTFTVVFENQGENEERGVRVRLVVRPTEGRPITVNETVDRSAPKQTITVPIPLGRAPQPGVTTTVEVSVLRVRGEQTVDNNEQDYAVIFTQP
;
A
#
# COMPACT_ATOMS: atom_id res chain seq x y z
N MET A 1 45.63 13.47 -62.17
CA MET A 1 46.89 13.60 -62.92
C MET A 1 47.86 14.42 -62.08
N PRO A 2 49.19 14.24 -62.13
CA PRO A 2 49.97 13.00 -62.21
C PRO A 2 51.24 12.99 -61.29
N PHE A 3 51.79 11.79 -61.07
CA PHE A 3 53.22 11.35 -61.11
C PHE A 3 54.39 12.27 -60.70
N PHE A 4 55.36 11.70 -59.94
CA PHE A 4 56.75 11.32 -60.35
C PHE A 4 57.29 10.33 -59.27
N GLU A 5 57.73 9.10 -59.56
CA GLU A 5 59.04 8.65 -60.13
C GLU A 5 60.25 8.95 -59.23
N GLN A 6 61.32 8.15 -59.05
CA GLN A 6 61.78 6.83 -59.54
C GLN A 6 63.14 6.54 -58.83
N GLY A 7 63.54 5.27 -58.71
CA GLY A 7 64.96 4.84 -58.69
C GLY A 7 65.25 3.71 -57.69
N ASP A 8 65.99 2.63 -57.96
CA ASP A 8 66.69 2.14 -59.16
C ASP A 8 67.14 0.67 -58.92
N GLU A 9 67.46 -0.10 -59.98
CA GLU A 9 67.71 -1.57 -60.02
C GLU A 9 69.20 -2.02 -59.74
N PRO A 10 69.81 -3.10 -60.32
CA PRO A 10 69.56 -4.58 -60.35
C PRO A 10 70.82 -5.48 -60.01
N ARG A 11 70.65 -6.83 -59.96
CA ARG A 11 71.38 -7.91 -60.73
C ARG A 11 71.57 -9.29 -60.02
N ARG A 12 71.53 -10.35 -60.85
CA ARG A 12 71.58 -11.82 -60.57
C ARG A 12 73.01 -12.37 -60.31
N PRO A 13 73.20 -13.65 -59.90
CA PRO A 13 73.37 -14.73 -60.91
C PRO A 13 72.83 -16.14 -60.54
N ARG A 14 72.79 -17.00 -61.57
CA ARG A 14 72.42 -18.44 -61.59
C ARG A 14 73.58 -19.37 -61.18
N SER A 15 73.25 -20.55 -60.63
CA SER A 15 74.11 -21.76 -60.55
C SER A 15 73.19 -23.00 -60.63
N ARG A 16 73.14 -23.75 -61.75
CA ARG A 16 73.87 -24.97 -62.17
C ARG A 16 73.56 -26.27 -61.39
N ARG A 17 72.83 -27.15 -62.12
CA ARG A 17 72.71 -28.63 -62.13
C ARG A 17 73.56 -29.47 -61.16
N SER A 18 72.91 -30.51 -60.61
CA SER A 18 73.42 -31.89 -60.63
C SER A 18 72.25 -32.89 -60.65
N ALA A 19 72.38 -33.89 -61.51
CA ALA A 19 71.51 -35.06 -61.59
C ALA A 19 71.99 -36.12 -60.59
N GLY A 20 71.07 -36.86 -59.98
CA GLY A 20 71.37 -38.02 -59.14
C GLY A 20 70.18 -38.97 -59.16
N ALA A 21 70.44 -40.22 -59.55
CA ALA A 21 69.46 -41.22 -59.92
C ALA A 21 68.89 -42.01 -58.73
N ARG A 22 67.66 -42.49 -58.95
CA ARG A 22 66.95 -43.67 -58.39
C ARG A 22 67.69 -44.58 -57.38
N SER A 23 67.05 -44.80 -56.22
CA SER A 23 66.74 -46.10 -55.58
C SER A 23 65.71 -45.82 -54.47
N ALA A 24 64.44 -46.25 -54.54
CA ALA A 24 63.89 -47.58 -54.29
C ALA A 24 64.09 -48.08 -52.85
N GLY A 25 63.03 -48.01 -52.04
CA GLY A 25 62.75 -49.00 -50.98
C GLY A 25 62.49 -48.45 -49.58
N GLY A 26 61.27 -48.67 -49.06
CA GLY A 26 61.02 -48.90 -47.63
C GLY A 26 60.13 -47.89 -46.91
N ASP A 27 58.97 -48.38 -46.46
CA ASP A 27 58.17 -47.90 -45.30
C ASP A 27 57.22 -46.69 -45.41
N ASP A 28 56.35 -46.64 -46.43
CA ASP A 28 55.25 -45.64 -46.50
C ASP A 28 53.89 -46.13 -45.91
N ALA A 29 53.81 -47.35 -45.39
CA ALA A 29 52.53 -47.91 -44.90
C ALA A 29 52.23 -47.57 -43.42
N ALA A 30 53.26 -47.41 -42.58
CA ALA A 30 53.08 -47.10 -41.16
C ALA A 30 52.73 -45.62 -40.91
N ASP A 31 53.24 -44.70 -41.74
CA ASP A 31 53.08 -43.25 -41.54
C ASP A 31 51.70 -42.72 -41.96
N ALA A 32 51.10 -43.27 -43.03
CA ALA A 32 49.76 -42.87 -43.46
C ALA A 32 48.67 -43.24 -42.41
N GLN A 33 48.88 -44.32 -41.66
CA GLN A 33 47.96 -44.78 -40.63
C GLN A 33 48.07 -43.91 -39.37
N ILE A 34 49.29 -43.54 -38.96
CA ILE A 34 49.54 -42.63 -37.82
C ILE A 34 49.01 -41.22 -38.10
N LEU A 35 49.16 -40.71 -39.34
CA LEU A 35 48.60 -39.41 -39.75
C LEU A 35 47.07 -39.39 -39.74
N ARG A 36 46.40 -40.48 -40.14
CA ARG A 36 44.93 -40.60 -40.05
C ARG A 36 44.44 -40.66 -38.61
N VAL A 37 45.15 -41.39 -37.73
CA VAL A 37 44.82 -41.47 -36.30
C VAL A 37 45.00 -40.11 -35.61
N ARG A 38 46.09 -39.38 -35.89
CA ARG A 38 46.30 -38.02 -35.35
C ARG A 38 45.26 -37.01 -35.85
N ARG A 39 44.86 -37.09 -37.12
CA ARG A 39 43.77 -36.25 -37.67
C ARG A 39 42.42 -36.60 -37.04
N ALA A 40 42.13 -37.88 -36.84
CA ALA A 40 40.90 -38.32 -36.17
C ALA A 40 40.84 -37.86 -34.71
N ILE A 41 41.97 -37.94 -33.97
CA ILE A 41 42.08 -37.44 -32.59
C ILE A 41 41.95 -35.91 -32.56
N ALA A 42 42.61 -35.18 -33.46
CA ALA A 42 42.51 -33.72 -33.51
C ALA A 42 41.08 -33.24 -33.84
N LEU A 43 40.39 -33.92 -34.76
CA LEU A 43 38.98 -33.66 -35.05
C LEU A 43 38.07 -34.00 -33.85
N GLY A 44 38.34 -35.11 -33.16
CA GLY A 44 37.62 -35.50 -31.94
C GLY A 44 37.79 -34.49 -30.80
N VAL A 45 39.02 -34.04 -30.55
CA VAL A 45 39.33 -33.01 -29.54
C VAL A 45 38.74 -31.66 -29.95
N GLY A 46 38.84 -31.27 -31.22
CA GLY A 46 38.23 -30.05 -31.73
C GLY A 46 36.70 -30.04 -31.58
N LEU A 47 36.05 -31.17 -31.88
CA LEU A 47 34.60 -31.34 -31.68
C LEU A 47 34.23 -31.29 -30.19
N LEU A 48 35.02 -31.93 -29.32
CA LEU A 48 34.83 -31.89 -27.87
C LEU A 48 34.93 -30.45 -27.35
N VAL A 49 35.96 -29.70 -27.74
CA VAL A 49 36.15 -28.30 -27.35
C VAL A 49 35.01 -27.42 -27.86
N LEU A 50 34.54 -27.64 -29.09
CA LEU A 50 33.37 -26.95 -29.64
C LEU A 50 32.10 -27.23 -28.81
N ILE A 51 31.85 -28.49 -28.46
CA ILE A 51 30.71 -28.88 -27.62
C ILE A 51 30.81 -28.23 -26.23
N LEU A 52 31.99 -28.26 -25.60
CA LEU A 52 32.22 -27.61 -24.31
C LEU A 52 32.05 -26.09 -24.37
N LEU A 53 32.50 -25.45 -25.44
CA LEU A 53 32.26 -24.02 -25.68
C LEU A 53 30.76 -23.72 -25.80
N VAL A 54 30.02 -24.47 -26.62
CA VAL A 54 28.56 -24.29 -26.79
C VAL A 54 27.81 -24.53 -25.49
N LEU A 55 28.19 -25.55 -24.71
CA LEU A 55 27.60 -25.84 -23.39
C LEU A 55 27.95 -24.76 -22.36
N GLY A 56 29.19 -24.26 -22.37
CA GLY A 56 29.63 -23.15 -21.52
C GLY A 56 28.86 -21.86 -21.80
N PHE A 57 28.73 -21.48 -23.08
CA PHE A 57 27.94 -20.33 -23.49
C PHE A 57 26.45 -20.48 -23.13
N ARG A 58 25.84 -21.65 -23.38
CA ARG A 58 24.45 -21.92 -22.98
C ARG A 58 24.26 -21.90 -21.46
N SER A 59 25.23 -22.37 -20.69
CA SER A 59 25.17 -22.36 -19.22
C SER A 59 25.21 -20.94 -18.65
N CYS A 60 26.08 -20.07 -19.18
CA CYS A 60 26.15 -18.66 -18.78
C CYS A 60 24.89 -17.87 -19.17
N VAL A 61 24.33 -18.10 -20.36
CA VAL A 61 23.09 -17.45 -20.79
C VAL A 61 21.90 -17.89 -19.92
N ASN A 62 21.80 -19.19 -19.60
CA ASN A 62 20.75 -19.72 -18.73
C ASN A 62 20.87 -19.25 -17.28
N SER A 63 22.07 -19.00 -16.76
CA SER A 63 22.22 -18.40 -15.42
C SER A 63 21.82 -16.93 -15.42
N GLN A 64 22.22 -16.16 -16.44
CA GLN A 64 21.83 -14.76 -16.59
C GLN A 64 20.32 -14.58 -16.68
N GLN A 65 19.63 -15.37 -17.52
CA GLN A 65 18.17 -15.29 -17.66
C GLN A 65 17.44 -15.64 -16.36
N ARG A 66 17.90 -16.68 -15.65
CA ARG A 66 17.33 -17.05 -14.33
C ARG A 66 17.53 -15.96 -13.28
N ASN A 67 18.68 -15.30 -13.29
CA ASN A 67 18.96 -14.19 -12.37
C ASN A 67 18.07 -12.99 -12.70
N ALA A 68 17.95 -12.61 -13.99
CA ALA A 68 17.07 -11.53 -14.41
C ALA A 68 15.60 -11.79 -14.00
N LEU A 69 15.10 -13.03 -14.14
CA LEU A 69 13.75 -13.40 -13.68
C LEU A 69 13.60 -13.26 -12.15
N ARG A 70 14.62 -13.65 -11.37
CA ARG A 70 14.61 -13.51 -9.90
C ARG A 70 14.65 -12.05 -9.48
N ASP A 71 15.48 -11.25 -10.13
CA ASP A 71 15.66 -9.84 -9.80
C ASP A 71 14.41 -9.05 -10.18
N TYR A 72 13.85 -9.28 -11.37
CA TYR A 72 12.55 -8.72 -11.76
C TYR A 72 11.44 -9.13 -10.78
N ASN A 73 11.34 -10.41 -10.40
CA ASN A 73 10.34 -10.84 -9.41
C ASN A 73 10.54 -10.15 -8.05
N ARG A 74 11.78 -9.90 -7.63
CA ARG A 74 12.11 -9.20 -6.39
C ARG A 74 11.65 -7.75 -6.45
N GLU A 75 11.92 -7.05 -7.55
CA GLU A 75 11.48 -5.67 -7.77
C GLU A 75 9.96 -5.56 -7.84
N VAL A 76 9.28 -6.44 -8.59
CA VAL A 76 7.81 -6.47 -8.63
C VAL A 76 7.21 -6.76 -7.26
N THR A 77 7.84 -7.65 -6.48
CA THR A 77 7.41 -7.92 -5.10
C THR A 77 7.59 -6.70 -4.20
N ALA A 78 8.72 -5.99 -4.31
CA ALA A 78 8.99 -4.77 -3.55
C ALA A 78 7.97 -3.67 -3.90
N VAL A 79 7.77 -3.38 -5.19
CA VAL A 79 6.79 -2.39 -5.66
C VAL A 79 5.37 -2.78 -5.23
N GLY A 80 5.02 -4.07 -5.33
CA GLY A 80 3.71 -4.56 -4.90
C GLY A 80 3.45 -4.37 -3.41
N SER A 81 4.45 -4.66 -2.56
CA SER A 81 4.32 -4.48 -1.11
C SER A 81 4.36 -3.01 -0.69
N GLU A 82 5.22 -2.19 -1.31
CA GLU A 82 5.21 -0.74 -1.08
C GLU A 82 3.88 -0.12 -1.53
N SER A 83 3.27 -0.63 -2.60
CA SER A 83 1.93 -0.22 -3.04
C SER A 83 0.82 -0.62 -2.05
N GLU A 84 0.92 -1.80 -1.43
CA GLU A 84 0.01 -2.21 -0.34
C GLU A 84 0.11 -1.26 0.85
N GLU A 85 1.33 -0.92 1.26
CA GLU A 85 1.56 0.01 2.37
C GLU A 85 0.99 1.41 2.08
N VAL A 86 1.24 1.96 0.88
CA VAL A 86 0.75 3.30 0.50
C VAL A 86 -0.77 3.36 0.51
N VAL A 87 -1.44 2.37 -0.08
CA VAL A 87 -2.91 2.34 -0.13
C VAL A 87 -3.51 2.01 1.23
N GLY A 88 -2.91 1.10 1.99
CA GLY A 88 -3.32 0.79 3.37
C GLY A 88 -3.28 2.04 4.25
N ASN A 89 -2.16 2.76 4.23
CA ASN A 89 -2.01 4.03 4.95
C ASN A 89 -3.04 5.08 4.49
N ALA A 90 -3.42 5.09 3.21
CA ALA A 90 -4.46 6.01 2.73
C ALA A 90 -5.82 5.67 3.36
N PHE A 91 -6.21 4.40 3.41
CA PHE A 91 -7.45 3.98 4.07
C PHE A 91 -7.42 4.17 5.58
N ASP A 92 -6.28 3.91 6.23
CA ASP A 92 -6.10 4.18 7.66
C ASP A 92 -6.25 5.68 7.95
N LEU A 93 -5.65 6.53 7.12
CA LEU A 93 -5.76 7.97 7.23
C LEU A 93 -7.21 8.45 7.03
N LEU A 94 -7.96 7.84 6.11
CA LEU A 94 -9.40 8.13 5.97
C LEU A 94 -10.18 7.75 7.23
N GLY A 95 -9.79 6.69 7.95
CA GLY A 95 -10.48 6.24 9.16
C GLY A 95 -10.10 6.96 10.46
N GLN A 96 -9.23 7.97 10.42
CA GLN A 96 -8.73 8.65 11.62
C GLN A 96 -9.59 9.87 11.99
N ASP A 97 -10.18 9.84 13.19
CA ASP A 97 -11.06 10.89 13.69
C ASP A 97 -10.31 12.11 14.26
N ASP A 98 -9.11 11.93 14.81
CA ASP A 98 -8.40 12.95 15.60
C ASP A 98 -7.37 13.78 14.80
N VAL A 99 -7.31 13.60 13.47
CA VAL A 99 -6.34 14.33 12.63
C VAL A 99 -6.96 15.60 12.06
N ASN A 100 -6.27 16.73 12.25
CA ASN A 100 -6.60 18.02 11.65
C ASN A 100 -6.73 17.89 10.12
N ALA A 101 -7.74 18.54 9.53
CA ALA A 101 -8.01 18.46 8.09
C ALA A 101 -6.81 18.86 7.22
N VAL A 102 -6.02 19.86 7.62
CA VAL A 102 -4.82 20.30 6.89
C VAL A 102 -3.71 19.25 6.95
N ASP A 103 -3.49 18.66 8.12
CA ASP A 103 -2.49 17.60 8.30
C ASP A 103 -2.86 16.34 7.53
N GLN A 104 -4.14 15.96 7.58
CA GLN A 104 -4.66 14.82 6.84
C GLN A 104 -4.51 15.03 5.33
N GLN A 105 -4.84 16.22 4.82
CA GLN A 105 -4.65 16.55 3.41
C GLN A 105 -3.18 16.49 2.99
N THR A 106 -2.29 16.97 3.85
CA THR A 106 -0.84 16.93 3.61
C THR A 106 -0.33 15.50 3.56
N GLN A 107 -0.72 14.66 4.51
CA GLN A 107 -0.35 13.24 4.54
C GLN A 107 -0.93 12.48 3.33
N MET A 108 -2.19 12.74 2.96
CA MET A 108 -2.80 12.12 1.78
C MET A 108 -2.08 12.52 0.48
N ASN A 109 -1.68 13.79 0.37
CA ASN A 109 -0.86 14.27 -0.75
C ASN A 109 0.53 13.60 -0.81
N GLN A 110 1.16 13.33 0.34
CA GLN A 110 2.42 12.59 0.39
C GLN A 110 2.24 11.14 -0.09
N LEU A 111 1.15 10.48 0.30
CA LEU A 111 0.82 9.14 -0.18
C LEU A 111 0.57 9.11 -1.69
N ARG A 112 -0.13 10.12 -2.23
CA ARG A 112 -0.30 10.30 -3.69
C ARG A 112 1.05 10.36 -4.41
N VAL A 113 1.96 11.22 -3.94
CA VAL A 113 3.30 11.36 -4.54
C VAL A 113 4.09 10.04 -4.45
N ARG A 114 4.03 9.34 -3.31
CA ARG A 114 4.66 8.01 -3.17
C ARG A 114 4.10 7.01 -4.19
N SER A 115 2.77 6.99 -4.37
CA SER A 115 2.12 6.11 -5.36
C SER A 115 2.61 6.40 -6.79
N GLU A 116 2.73 7.67 -7.17
CA GLU A 116 3.28 8.06 -8.49
C GLU A 116 4.73 7.60 -8.69
N LEU A 117 5.55 7.69 -7.63
CA LEU A 117 6.94 7.22 -7.67
C LEU A 117 7.02 5.71 -7.88
N LEU A 118 6.11 4.92 -7.28
CA LEU A 118 6.03 3.48 -7.50
C LEU A 118 5.70 3.15 -8.97
N GLY A 119 4.75 3.87 -9.57
CA GLY A 119 4.44 3.72 -10.99
C GLY A 119 5.64 4.07 -11.88
N ARG A 120 6.42 5.12 -11.55
CA ARG A 120 7.64 5.47 -12.29
C ARG A 120 8.75 4.41 -12.13
N ARG A 121 8.96 3.91 -10.91
CA ARG A 121 9.92 2.83 -10.63
C ARG A 121 9.55 1.57 -11.40
N ALA A 122 8.27 1.19 -11.41
CA ALA A 122 7.78 0.06 -12.17
C ALA A 122 8.05 0.21 -13.68
N ARG A 123 7.76 1.37 -14.27
CA ARG A 123 8.03 1.64 -15.71
C ARG A 123 9.52 1.56 -16.06
N ALA A 124 10.41 1.80 -15.11
CA ALA A 124 11.85 1.78 -15.31
C ALA A 124 12.49 0.40 -15.08
N LEU A 125 11.69 -0.64 -14.75
CA LEU A 125 12.22 -1.99 -14.55
C LEU A 125 12.67 -2.60 -15.87
N ASP A 126 13.81 -3.28 -15.84
CA ASP A 126 14.26 -4.13 -16.93
C ASP A 126 13.39 -5.39 -16.99
N VAL A 127 12.57 -5.51 -18.04
CA VAL A 127 11.63 -6.62 -18.21
C VAL A 127 12.33 -7.79 -18.91
N PRO A 128 12.48 -8.97 -18.26
CA PRO A 128 13.17 -10.10 -18.87
C PRO A 128 12.24 -10.97 -19.70
N GLY A 129 12.68 -11.30 -20.93
CA GLY A 129 12.02 -12.31 -21.78
C GLY A 129 10.55 -12.02 -22.03
N ASP A 130 9.71 -13.06 -22.00
CA ASP A 130 8.27 -13.01 -22.33
C ASP A 130 7.39 -12.41 -21.21
N LEU A 131 7.94 -11.58 -20.32
CA LEU A 131 7.21 -10.96 -19.21
C LEU A 131 6.48 -9.66 -19.58
N ASP A 132 6.54 -9.20 -20.83
CA ASP A 132 5.81 -8.00 -21.28
C ASP A 132 4.32 -8.04 -20.95
N GLY A 133 3.71 -9.22 -21.08
CA GLY A 133 2.31 -9.45 -20.71
C GLY A 133 2.06 -9.19 -19.22
N ALA A 134 2.90 -9.71 -18.34
CA ALA A 134 2.80 -9.48 -16.90
C ALA A 134 3.10 -8.01 -16.56
N HIS A 135 4.11 -7.43 -17.19
CA HIS A 135 4.55 -6.06 -16.95
C HIS A 135 3.50 -5.02 -17.33
N ARG A 136 2.84 -5.16 -18.49
CA ARG A 136 1.73 -4.28 -18.87
C ARG A 136 0.58 -4.30 -17.85
N ASN A 137 0.26 -5.47 -17.31
CA ASN A 137 -0.78 -5.61 -16.28
C ASN A 137 -0.34 -5.07 -14.92
N LEU A 138 0.97 -5.15 -14.60
CA LEU A 138 1.56 -4.50 -13.42
C LEU A 138 1.37 -2.99 -13.52
N LEU A 139 1.74 -2.39 -14.66
CA LEU A 139 1.57 -0.96 -14.89
C LEU A 139 0.10 -0.54 -14.81
N LEU A 140 -0.81 -1.29 -15.45
CA LEU A 140 -2.25 -1.04 -15.33
C LEU A 140 -2.74 -1.06 -13.87
N SER A 141 -2.31 -2.05 -13.09
CA SER A 141 -2.72 -2.17 -11.69
C SER A 141 -2.21 -1.00 -10.85
N LEU A 142 -0.95 -0.59 -11.04
CA LEU A 142 -0.36 0.55 -10.33
C LEU A 142 -1.03 1.86 -10.76
N ASP A 143 -1.30 2.05 -12.05
CA ASP A 143 -1.96 3.25 -12.56
C ASP A 143 -3.39 3.41 -12.00
N LEU A 144 -4.15 2.31 -11.90
CA LEU A 144 -5.46 2.32 -11.23
C LEU A 144 -5.35 2.75 -9.76
N ARG A 145 -4.35 2.22 -9.04
CA ARG A 145 -4.12 2.57 -7.62
C ARG A 145 -3.68 4.02 -7.45
N THR A 146 -2.77 4.50 -8.28
CA THR A 146 -2.30 5.89 -8.24
C THR A 146 -3.42 6.86 -8.57
N ALA A 147 -4.21 6.59 -9.61
CA ALA A 147 -5.36 7.42 -9.96
C ALA A 147 -6.39 7.47 -8.82
N ALA A 148 -6.70 6.32 -8.22
CA ALA A 148 -7.64 6.24 -7.10
C ALA A 148 -7.15 7.01 -5.87
N VAL A 149 -5.87 6.88 -5.48
CA VAL A 149 -5.29 7.67 -4.38
C VAL A 149 -5.32 9.17 -4.70
N GLY A 150 -5.04 9.55 -5.95
CA GLY A 150 -5.12 10.94 -6.40
C GLY A 150 -6.52 11.54 -6.24
N GLU A 151 -7.53 10.85 -6.77
CA GLU A 151 -8.93 11.27 -6.66
C GLU A 151 -9.41 11.35 -5.21
N ILE A 152 -8.97 10.41 -4.35
CA ILE A 152 -9.27 10.47 -2.92
C ILE A 152 -8.65 11.73 -2.30
N ALA A 153 -7.39 12.02 -2.61
CA ALA A 153 -6.70 13.20 -2.11
C ALA A 153 -7.40 14.51 -2.51
N GLU A 154 -7.92 14.58 -3.73
CA GLU A 154 -8.63 15.76 -4.24
C GLU A 154 -10.00 15.94 -3.60
N ARG A 155 -10.72 14.85 -3.33
CA ARG A 155 -12.09 14.87 -2.78
C ARG A 155 -12.13 14.99 -1.26
N LEU A 156 -11.05 14.61 -0.58
CA LEU A 156 -11.00 14.56 0.88
C LEU A 156 -11.41 15.88 1.59
N PRO A 157 -10.99 17.08 1.15
CA PRO A 157 -11.42 18.32 1.79
C PRO A 157 -12.94 18.54 1.72
N ALA A 158 -13.55 18.25 0.56
CA ALA A 158 -14.99 18.37 0.39
C ALA A 158 -15.75 17.31 1.19
N ALA A 159 -15.24 16.07 1.24
CA ALA A 159 -15.83 14.98 2.02
C ALA A 159 -15.87 15.26 3.53
N ARG A 160 -14.93 16.06 4.05
CA ARG A 160 -14.88 16.51 5.45
C ARG A 160 -15.56 17.86 5.69
N GLY A 161 -15.97 18.54 4.63
CA GLY A 161 -16.61 19.85 4.71
C GLY A 161 -18.03 19.77 5.28
N ASP A 162 -18.50 20.90 5.80
CA ASP A 162 -19.83 20.98 6.44
C ASP A 162 -20.97 21.17 5.41
N GLN A 163 -20.63 21.34 4.12
CA GLN A 163 -21.60 21.50 3.03
C GLN A 163 -22.08 20.14 2.52
N GLU A 164 -23.37 19.86 2.71
CA GLU A 164 -23.98 18.55 2.45
C GLU A 164 -23.81 18.04 1.01
N GLY A 165 -24.14 18.86 0.00
CA GLY A 165 -24.05 18.44 -1.41
C GLY A 165 -22.63 18.08 -1.83
N PRO A 166 -21.65 18.99 -1.63
CA PRO A 166 -20.24 18.69 -1.90
C PRO A 166 -19.69 17.49 -1.12
N ALA A 167 -20.07 17.33 0.15
CA ALA A 167 -19.61 16.20 0.98
C ALA A 167 -20.17 14.85 0.49
N GLU A 168 -21.44 14.80 0.10
CA GLU A 168 -22.06 13.60 -0.47
C GLU A 168 -21.47 13.23 -1.83
N GLU A 169 -21.26 14.22 -2.71
CA GLU A 169 -20.60 14.01 -4.00
C GLU A 169 -19.17 13.50 -3.81
N ALA A 170 -18.44 14.07 -2.85
CA ALA A 170 -17.07 13.67 -2.55
C ALA A 170 -16.99 12.25 -1.97
N THR A 171 -17.82 11.91 -0.98
CA THR A 171 -17.86 10.57 -0.37
C THR A 171 -18.32 9.50 -1.37
N THR A 172 -19.29 9.82 -2.24
CA THR A 172 -19.70 8.95 -3.36
C THR A 172 -18.57 8.76 -4.36
N GLY A 173 -17.85 9.83 -4.71
CA GLY A 173 -16.68 9.76 -5.58
C GLY A 173 -15.56 8.90 -4.99
N ILE A 174 -15.28 9.03 -3.69
CA ILE A 174 -14.30 8.19 -2.98
C ILE A 174 -14.74 6.72 -3.00
N ALA A 175 -16.02 6.42 -2.74
CA ALA A 175 -16.55 5.06 -2.83
C ALA A 175 -16.47 4.48 -4.25
N ALA A 176 -16.60 5.31 -5.28
CA ALA A 176 -16.39 4.86 -6.66
C ALA A 176 -14.92 4.47 -6.91
N GLN A 177 -13.96 5.19 -6.34
CA GLN A 177 -12.54 4.84 -6.45
C GLN A 177 -12.17 3.52 -5.77
N SER A 178 -12.94 3.08 -4.78
CA SER A 178 -12.83 1.73 -4.22
C SER A 178 -12.96 0.62 -5.28
N GLN A 179 -13.69 0.86 -6.37
CA GLN A 179 -13.77 -0.09 -7.50
C GLN A 179 -12.45 -0.20 -8.26
N ALA A 180 -11.69 0.90 -8.38
CA ALA A 180 -10.39 0.89 -9.05
C ALA A 180 -9.37 0.07 -8.24
N PHE A 181 -9.39 0.15 -6.91
CA PHE A 181 -8.57 -0.72 -6.05
C PHE A 181 -8.94 -2.19 -6.21
N LEU A 182 -10.23 -2.52 -6.15
CA LEU A 182 -10.70 -3.89 -6.37
C LEU A 182 -10.31 -4.41 -7.77
N ALA A 183 -10.48 -3.61 -8.82
CA ALA A 183 -10.07 -3.96 -10.17
C ALA A 183 -8.56 -4.19 -10.27
N SER A 184 -7.76 -3.34 -9.62
CA SER A 184 -6.30 -3.49 -9.59
C SER A 184 -5.86 -4.81 -8.95
N ASP A 185 -6.53 -5.24 -7.87
CA ASP A 185 -6.23 -6.49 -7.19
C ASP A 185 -6.59 -7.69 -8.07
N VAL A 186 -7.74 -7.64 -8.75
CA VAL A 186 -8.14 -8.67 -9.70
C VAL A 186 -7.14 -8.78 -10.85
N VAL A 187 -6.74 -7.66 -11.46
CA VAL A 187 -5.73 -7.64 -12.53
C VAL A 187 -4.39 -8.17 -12.02
N TRP A 188 -3.96 -7.76 -10.82
CA TRP A 188 -2.72 -8.22 -10.22
C TRP A 188 -2.71 -9.73 -10.06
N THR A 189 -3.68 -10.30 -9.34
CA THR A 189 -3.74 -11.75 -9.08
C THR A 189 -3.90 -12.55 -10.37
N GLN A 190 -4.77 -12.10 -11.29
CA GLN A 190 -5.13 -12.89 -12.47
C GLN A 190 -4.14 -12.77 -13.63
N ARG A 191 -3.33 -11.70 -13.68
CA ARG A 191 -2.43 -11.44 -14.81
C ARG A 191 -1.00 -11.19 -14.40
N VAL A 192 -0.73 -10.44 -13.35
CA VAL A 192 0.65 -10.19 -12.91
C VAL A 192 1.20 -11.45 -12.23
N GLU A 193 0.56 -11.89 -11.15
CA GLU A 193 0.98 -13.03 -10.34
C GLU A 193 0.97 -14.33 -11.16
N ALA A 194 -0.12 -14.57 -11.90
CA ALA A 194 -0.28 -15.79 -12.69
C ALA A 194 0.80 -15.95 -13.78
N LEU A 195 1.04 -14.91 -14.59
CA LEU A 195 2.02 -14.95 -15.67
C LEU A 195 3.44 -14.97 -15.10
N LEU A 196 3.73 -14.20 -14.04
CA LEU A 196 5.03 -14.22 -13.40
C LEU A 196 5.38 -15.60 -12.83
N ARG A 197 4.43 -16.27 -12.17
CA ARG A 197 4.61 -17.67 -11.72
C ARG A 197 4.81 -18.65 -12.85
N GLN A 198 4.14 -18.47 -13.98
CA GLN A 198 4.34 -19.30 -15.16
C GLN A 198 5.78 -19.15 -15.68
N GLN A 199 6.25 -17.91 -15.84
CA GLN A 199 7.59 -17.63 -16.35
C GLN A 199 8.71 -18.03 -15.37
N LEU A 200 8.52 -17.83 -14.07
CA LEU A 200 9.47 -18.31 -13.06
C LEU A 200 9.62 -19.83 -13.09
N ARG A 201 8.51 -20.58 -13.18
CA ARG A 201 8.55 -22.05 -13.31
C ARG A 201 9.17 -22.49 -14.63
N GLY A 202 8.80 -21.87 -15.75
CA GLY A 202 9.37 -22.16 -17.07
C GLY A 202 10.88 -21.89 -17.14
N GLY A 203 11.34 -20.84 -16.45
CA GLY A 203 12.76 -20.52 -16.31
C GLY A 203 13.52 -21.36 -15.28
N GLY A 204 12.88 -22.30 -14.60
CA GLY A 204 13.54 -23.12 -13.56
C GLY A 204 13.88 -22.36 -12.28
N VAL A 205 13.17 -21.26 -11.99
CA VAL A 205 13.27 -20.52 -10.73
C VAL A 205 12.27 -21.11 -9.73
N THR A 206 12.77 -21.87 -8.77
CA THR A 206 11.97 -22.52 -7.71
C THR A 206 12.02 -21.74 -6.39
N GLY A 207 10.95 -21.81 -5.59
CA GLY A 207 10.90 -21.23 -4.25
C GLY A 207 10.79 -19.70 -4.18
N ALA A 208 10.75 -19.01 -5.32
CA ALA A 208 10.49 -17.58 -5.36
C ALA A 208 9.05 -17.28 -4.92
N ARG A 209 8.91 -16.43 -3.90
CA ARG A 209 7.61 -15.86 -3.53
C ARG A 209 7.25 -14.78 -4.54
N VAL A 210 6.00 -14.80 -4.97
CA VAL A 210 5.41 -13.75 -5.83
C VAL A 210 4.42 -12.99 -4.96
N SER A 211 4.55 -11.66 -4.91
CA SER A 211 3.63 -10.82 -4.15
C SER A 211 2.19 -10.97 -4.67
N ARG A 212 1.25 -11.10 -3.73
CA ARG A 212 -0.19 -11.07 -4.04
C ARG A 212 -0.71 -9.64 -4.22
N SER A 213 0.00 -8.65 -3.67
CA SER A 213 -0.32 -7.22 -3.71
C SER A 213 -1.83 -6.94 -3.64
N GLN A 214 -2.45 -7.19 -2.49
CA GLN A 214 -3.87 -6.93 -2.27
C GLN A 214 -4.04 -5.63 -1.48
N VAL A 215 -4.60 -4.61 -2.13
CA VAL A 215 -4.71 -3.27 -1.54
C VAL A 215 -6.13 -2.91 -1.13
N PHE A 216 -7.14 -3.61 -1.65
CA PHE A 216 -8.53 -3.30 -1.37
C PHE A 216 -8.96 -3.84 0.00
N PRO A 217 -9.35 -2.97 0.96
CA PRO A 217 -9.63 -3.37 2.34
C PRO A 217 -10.93 -4.19 2.51
N GLY A 218 -11.86 -4.13 1.55
CA GLY A 218 -13.06 -4.97 1.56
C GLY A 218 -14.30 -4.27 1.02
N LEU A 219 -15.31 -5.07 0.67
CA LEU A 219 -16.51 -4.66 -0.07
C LEU A 219 -17.31 -3.53 0.59
N ALA A 220 -17.21 -3.36 1.90
CA ALA A 220 -17.89 -2.27 2.61
C ALA A 220 -17.47 -0.89 2.07
N TRP A 221 -16.22 -0.74 1.62
CA TRP A 221 -15.70 0.51 1.05
C TRP A 221 -16.28 0.87 -0.34
N LEU A 222 -17.08 -0.02 -0.95
CA LEU A 222 -17.88 0.32 -2.14
C LEU A 222 -19.15 1.09 -1.79
N ASN A 223 -19.52 1.12 -0.51
CA ASN A 223 -20.70 1.83 -0.04
C ASN A 223 -20.31 3.25 0.41
N ALA A 224 -20.90 4.26 -0.25
CA ALA A 224 -20.66 5.67 0.08
C ALA A 224 -20.97 6.01 1.54
N ARG A 225 -21.95 5.35 2.17
CA ARG A 225 -22.26 5.52 3.58
C ARG A 225 -21.12 5.04 4.47
N THR A 226 -20.59 3.85 4.21
CA THR A 226 -19.43 3.33 4.93
C THR A 226 -18.22 4.26 4.78
N VAL A 227 -17.98 4.79 3.58
CA VAL A 227 -16.89 5.74 3.34
C VAL A 227 -17.06 6.99 4.20
N ALA A 228 -18.25 7.56 4.24
CA ALA A 228 -18.52 8.73 5.03
C ALA A 228 -18.39 8.48 6.54
N ASP A 229 -18.98 7.38 7.03
CA ASP A 229 -18.88 6.96 8.42
C ASP A 229 -17.40 6.86 8.86
N ARG A 230 -16.52 6.41 7.96
CA ARG A 230 -15.07 6.29 8.21
C ARG A 230 -14.32 7.61 8.15
N ILE A 231 -14.64 8.49 7.20
CA ILE A 231 -14.00 9.81 7.01
C ILE A 231 -14.29 10.78 8.17
N GLY A 232 -15.23 10.41 9.04
CA GLY A 232 -15.75 11.29 10.07
C GLY A 232 -16.55 12.45 9.47
N GLY A 233 -16.88 12.39 8.18
CA GLY A 233 -17.91 13.20 7.57
C GLY A 233 -19.22 12.47 7.79
N GLN A 234 -20.10 13.00 8.64
CA GLN A 234 -21.41 12.41 8.89
C GLN A 234 -22.23 12.41 7.58
N ALA A 235 -22.06 11.40 6.73
CA ALA A 235 -23.06 11.12 5.72
C ALA A 235 -24.17 10.32 6.36
N GLY A 236 -25.26 11.04 6.61
CA GLY A 236 -26.55 10.49 6.25
C GLY A 236 -26.96 9.29 7.09
N THR A 237 -26.87 9.45 8.40
CA THR A 237 -27.83 8.86 9.32
C THR A 237 -29.13 9.66 9.40
N GLY A 238 -29.47 10.46 8.38
CA GLY A 238 -30.83 10.93 8.17
C GLY A 238 -31.64 9.86 7.45
N GLY A 239 -32.69 9.34 8.09
CA GLY A 239 -33.75 8.62 7.40
C GLY A 239 -34.53 9.59 6.52
N SER A 240 -34.00 9.91 5.34
CA SER A 240 -34.75 10.54 4.27
C SER A 240 -34.33 9.88 2.96
N THR A 241 -35.30 9.33 2.25
CA THR A 241 -35.15 8.72 0.94
C THR A 241 -34.68 9.70 -0.16
N ASN A 242 -34.15 10.89 0.17
CA ASN A 242 -33.77 11.93 -0.79
C ASN A 242 -32.62 12.88 -0.35
N GLY A 243 -31.64 12.44 0.46
CA GLY A 243 -30.31 13.08 0.55
C GLY A 243 -30.23 14.58 0.96
N ARG A 244 -31.32 15.20 1.41
CA ARG A 244 -31.36 16.59 1.87
C ARG A 244 -31.50 16.61 3.39
N LEU A 245 -30.66 17.39 4.06
CA LEU A 245 -30.69 17.68 5.49
C LEU A 245 -32.09 18.19 5.81
N ALA A 246 -32.73 17.53 6.78
CA ALA A 246 -34.05 17.95 7.20
C ALA A 246 -33.94 19.39 7.73
N PRO A 247 -34.79 20.33 7.27
CA PRO A 247 -34.75 21.69 7.79
C PRO A 247 -35.00 21.68 9.30
N GLY A 248 -34.35 22.59 10.02
CA GLY A 248 -34.43 22.67 11.49
C GLY A 248 -33.04 22.62 12.13
N THR A 249 -33.00 22.66 13.45
CA THR A 249 -31.73 22.56 14.19
C THR A 249 -31.29 21.11 14.33
N HIS A 250 -29.98 20.91 14.33
CA HIS A 250 -29.30 19.64 14.58
C HIS A 250 -28.33 19.86 15.71
N GLY A 251 -28.16 18.85 16.55
CA GLY A 251 -27.10 18.86 17.54
C GLY A 251 -27.45 18.22 18.86
N HIS A 252 -26.40 18.01 19.63
CA HIS A 252 -26.47 17.42 20.94
C HIS A 252 -26.07 18.43 22.00
N GLY A 253 -26.15 18.03 23.25
CA GLY A 253 -25.60 18.79 24.36
C GLY A 253 -25.32 17.82 25.49
N LEU A 254 -24.09 17.84 25.98
CA LEU A 254 -23.70 17.07 27.16
C LEU A 254 -24.47 17.59 28.36
N THR A 255 -25.07 16.67 29.11
CA THR A 255 -25.91 17.00 30.26
C THR A 255 -25.18 16.67 31.55
N SER A 256 -24.62 15.47 31.65
CA SER A 256 -23.86 15.05 32.82
C SER A 256 -22.97 13.85 32.51
N VAL A 257 -21.93 13.69 33.32
CA VAL A 257 -21.08 12.51 33.31
C VAL A 257 -20.94 12.00 34.74
N ALA A 258 -21.05 10.69 34.92
CA ALA A 258 -20.83 10.02 36.19
C ALA A 258 -19.89 8.83 36.02
N VAL A 259 -19.23 8.43 37.09
CA VAL A 259 -18.37 7.24 37.15
C VAL A 259 -18.82 6.38 38.31
N GLY A 260 -19.36 5.19 38.00
CA GLY A 260 -20.11 4.43 38.99
C GLY A 260 -21.30 5.24 39.51
N GLU A 261 -21.33 5.51 40.82
CA GLU A 261 -22.37 6.32 41.48
C GLU A 261 -21.96 7.79 41.66
N THR A 262 -20.72 8.16 41.33
CA THR A 262 -20.20 9.52 41.56
C THR A 262 -20.39 10.38 40.31
N GLN A 263 -21.20 11.43 40.42
CA GLN A 263 -21.33 12.44 39.37
C GLN A 263 -20.06 13.33 39.33
N LEU A 264 -19.55 13.60 38.14
CA LEU A 264 -18.39 14.45 37.94
C LEU A 264 -18.77 15.92 37.93
N ASP A 265 -17.93 16.74 38.54
CA ASP A 265 -18.05 18.20 38.58
C ASP A 265 -17.07 18.83 37.57
N PRO A 266 -17.54 19.64 36.61
CA PRO A 266 -16.68 20.31 35.64
C PRO A 266 -15.83 21.43 36.26
N ASP A 267 -16.27 22.00 37.38
CA ASP A 267 -15.66 23.17 38.01
C ASP A 267 -14.76 22.79 39.20
N ALA A 268 -14.81 21.54 39.66
CA ALA A 268 -14.04 21.06 40.80
C ALA A 268 -13.51 19.62 40.65
N PRO A 269 -12.33 19.31 41.20
CA PRO A 269 -11.83 17.94 41.21
C PRO A 269 -12.77 16.97 41.92
N THR A 270 -13.11 15.86 41.27
CA THR A 270 -13.98 14.81 41.80
C THR A 270 -13.16 13.58 42.20
N SER A 271 -13.34 13.10 43.43
CA SER A 271 -12.70 11.87 43.93
C SER A 271 -13.56 10.64 43.61
N VAL A 272 -12.96 9.63 42.96
CA VAL A 272 -13.66 8.40 42.54
C VAL A 272 -12.86 7.18 43.02
N PRO A 273 -13.46 6.19 43.72
CA PRO A 273 -12.78 4.95 44.07
C PRO A 273 -12.31 4.20 42.81
N ALA A 274 -11.04 3.82 42.75
CA ALA A 274 -10.52 3.03 41.65
C ALA A 274 -11.10 1.60 41.67
N ALA A 275 -11.54 1.10 40.51
CA ALA A 275 -12.00 -0.27 40.33
C ALA A 275 -11.58 -0.82 38.95
N GLU A 276 -11.51 -2.15 38.82
CA GLU A 276 -11.09 -2.81 37.56
C GLU A 276 -12.08 -2.59 36.40
N ASN A 277 -13.38 -2.50 36.71
CA ASN A 277 -14.47 -2.35 35.73
C ASN A 277 -15.23 -1.02 35.91
N LEU A 278 -14.50 0.09 36.03
CA LEU A 278 -15.14 1.40 36.07
C LEU A 278 -15.91 1.66 34.77
N THR A 279 -17.17 2.06 34.94
CA THR A 279 -18.07 2.42 33.85
C THR A 279 -18.42 3.89 33.98
N PHE A 280 -18.21 4.64 32.91
CA PHE A 280 -18.64 6.02 32.79
C PHE A 280 -20.07 6.03 32.26
N THR A 281 -20.94 6.78 32.91
CA THR A 281 -22.30 7.01 32.46
C THR A 281 -22.35 8.41 31.87
N VAL A 282 -22.36 8.50 30.55
CA VAL A 282 -22.46 9.78 29.84
C VAL A 282 -23.92 10.03 29.49
N VAL A 283 -24.43 11.19 29.87
CA VAL A 283 -25.79 11.63 29.56
C VAL A 283 -25.71 12.85 28.66
N PHE A 284 -26.39 12.78 27.52
CA PHE A 284 -26.52 13.90 26.60
C PHE A 284 -27.94 13.95 26.05
N GLU A 285 -28.34 15.12 25.57
CA GLU A 285 -29.63 15.33 24.93
C GLU A 285 -29.45 15.64 23.45
N ASN A 286 -30.32 15.13 22.58
CA ASN A 286 -30.49 15.69 21.25
C ASN A 286 -31.28 17.01 21.37
N GLN A 287 -30.58 18.13 21.34
CA GLN A 287 -31.16 19.46 21.48
C GLN A 287 -31.72 19.99 20.15
N GLY A 288 -31.50 19.27 19.04
CA GLY A 288 -32.05 19.57 17.73
C GLY A 288 -33.56 19.32 17.60
N GLU A 289 -34.08 19.71 16.43
CA GLU A 289 -35.44 19.40 15.95
C GLU A 289 -35.49 18.11 15.13
N ASN A 290 -34.32 17.60 14.75
CA ASN A 290 -34.17 16.46 13.85
C ASN A 290 -33.69 15.22 14.59
N GLU A 291 -34.07 14.07 14.03
CA GLU A 291 -33.54 12.80 14.47
C GLU A 291 -32.13 12.60 13.93
N GLU A 292 -31.23 12.21 14.83
CA GLU A 292 -29.86 11.85 14.50
C GLU A 292 -29.65 10.35 14.67
N ARG A 293 -28.71 9.77 13.96
CA ARG A 293 -28.36 8.35 14.09
C ARG A 293 -26.85 8.18 14.03
N GLY A 294 -26.32 7.07 14.52
CA GLY A 294 -24.87 6.85 14.57
C GLY A 294 -24.11 7.93 15.36
N VAL A 295 -24.71 8.43 16.43
CA VAL A 295 -24.11 9.47 17.29
C VAL A 295 -22.96 8.83 18.06
N ARG A 296 -21.75 9.35 17.87
CA ARG A 296 -20.55 8.77 18.50
C ARG A 296 -20.20 9.54 19.77
N VAL A 297 -19.96 8.81 20.85
CA VAL A 297 -19.53 9.36 22.14
C VAL A 297 -18.10 8.89 22.39
N ARG A 298 -17.19 9.83 22.63
CA ARG A 298 -15.77 9.59 22.88
C ARG A 298 -15.44 9.96 24.32
N LEU A 299 -14.76 9.05 25.00
CA LEU A 299 -14.24 9.23 26.35
C LEU A 299 -12.72 9.08 26.32
N VAL A 300 -11.99 10.07 26.83
CA VAL A 300 -10.54 10.02 26.97
C VAL A 300 -10.14 10.26 28.42
N VAL A 301 -9.45 9.30 29.02
CA VAL A 301 -8.85 9.41 30.36
C VAL A 301 -7.36 9.67 30.19
N ARG A 302 -6.93 10.91 30.42
CA ARG A 302 -5.53 11.36 30.29
C ARG A 302 -4.87 11.53 31.67
N PRO A 303 -4.07 10.56 32.12
CA PRO A 303 -3.28 10.75 33.33
C PRO A 303 -2.16 11.75 33.09
N THR A 304 -1.71 12.43 34.15
CA THR A 304 -0.54 13.33 34.09
C THR A 304 0.72 12.60 33.62
N GLU A 305 0.85 11.31 33.96
CA GLU A 305 1.92 10.43 33.50
C GLU A 305 1.34 9.10 32.99
N GLY A 306 1.80 8.63 31.84
CA GLY A 306 1.37 7.35 31.25
C GLY A 306 0.62 7.48 29.91
N ARG A 307 0.01 6.38 29.46
CA ARG A 307 -0.73 6.34 28.19
C ARG A 307 -2.22 6.66 28.43
N PRO A 308 -2.85 7.51 27.62
CA PRO A 308 -4.27 7.79 27.73
C PRO A 308 -5.11 6.54 27.42
N ILE A 309 -6.30 6.48 27.99
CA ILE A 309 -7.34 5.50 27.69
C ILE A 309 -8.38 6.18 26.81
N THR A 310 -8.61 5.67 25.61
CA THR A 310 -9.64 6.19 24.70
C THR A 310 -10.66 5.10 24.46
N VAL A 311 -11.94 5.40 24.68
CA VAL A 311 -13.06 4.50 24.42
C VAL A 311 -14.11 5.26 23.61
N ASN A 312 -14.64 4.61 22.57
CA ASN A 312 -15.67 5.16 21.71
C ASN A 312 -16.90 4.26 21.79
N GLU A 313 -18.07 4.86 21.97
CA GLU A 313 -19.36 4.18 21.88
C GLU A 313 -20.22 4.84 20.80
N THR A 314 -21.11 4.07 20.20
CA THR A 314 -22.02 4.56 19.16
C THR A 314 -23.46 4.34 19.58
N VAL A 315 -24.23 5.42 19.57
CA VAL A 315 -25.67 5.38 19.76
C VAL A 315 -26.34 5.32 18.40
N ASP A 316 -27.07 4.24 18.18
CA ASP A 316 -27.70 3.99 16.89
C ASP A 316 -28.66 5.10 16.49
N ARG A 317 -29.44 5.67 17.40
CA ARG A 317 -30.47 6.69 17.10
C ARG A 317 -30.73 7.60 18.30
N SER A 318 -30.93 8.89 18.04
CA SER A 318 -31.42 9.88 19.00
C SER A 318 -32.58 10.69 18.40
N ALA A 319 -33.77 10.55 18.95
CA ALA A 319 -34.93 11.36 18.57
C ALA A 319 -34.78 12.81 19.06
N PRO A 320 -35.49 13.79 18.47
CA PRO A 320 -35.48 15.18 18.93
C PRO A 320 -35.87 15.28 20.41
N LYS A 321 -35.15 16.11 21.17
CA LYS A 321 -35.36 16.34 22.62
C LYS A 321 -35.23 15.08 23.49
N GLN A 322 -34.65 14.01 22.95
CA GLN A 322 -34.42 12.79 23.70
C GLN A 322 -33.13 12.89 24.51
N THR A 323 -33.24 12.67 25.82
CA THR A 323 -32.08 12.40 26.68
C THR A 323 -31.65 10.95 26.55
N ILE A 324 -30.35 10.73 26.36
CA ILE A 324 -29.74 9.41 26.16
C ILE A 324 -28.68 9.19 27.22
N THR A 325 -28.62 7.96 27.71
CA THR A 325 -27.62 7.51 28.68
C THR A 325 -26.77 6.43 28.05
N VAL A 326 -25.46 6.66 27.99
CA VAL A 326 -24.48 5.74 27.39
C VAL A 326 -23.54 5.22 28.47
N PRO A 327 -23.58 3.92 28.79
CA PRO A 327 -22.59 3.29 29.65
C PRO A 327 -21.32 2.96 28.84
N ILE A 328 -20.18 3.47 29.28
CA ILE A 328 -18.87 3.31 28.64
C ILE A 328 -17.94 2.57 29.62
N PRO A 329 -17.72 1.26 29.47
CA PRO A 329 -16.79 0.52 30.30
C PRO A 329 -15.34 0.84 29.91
N LEU A 330 -14.49 1.22 30.88
CA LEU A 330 -13.08 1.56 30.59
C LEU A 330 -12.24 0.34 30.15
N GLY A 331 -12.65 -0.87 30.53
CA GLY A 331 -11.94 -2.12 30.23
C GLY A 331 -10.58 -2.29 30.93
N ARG A 332 -10.09 -1.28 31.66
CA ARG A 332 -8.89 -1.33 32.50
C ARG A 332 -8.95 -0.29 33.62
N ALA A 333 -8.33 -0.61 34.75
CA ALA A 333 -8.26 0.30 35.90
C ALA A 333 -7.38 1.54 35.61
N PRO A 334 -7.85 2.76 35.90
CA PRO A 334 -7.02 3.96 35.90
C PRO A 334 -6.02 3.95 37.07
N GLN A 335 -4.93 4.70 36.96
CA GLN A 335 -3.90 4.77 37.99
C GLN A 335 -4.41 5.59 39.20
N PRO A 336 -4.35 5.03 40.43
CA PRO A 336 -4.79 5.75 41.62
C PRO A 336 -3.76 6.80 42.09
N GLY A 337 -4.23 7.83 42.78
CA GLY A 337 -3.40 8.84 43.46
C GLY A 337 -2.90 9.99 42.57
N VAL A 338 -3.26 10.02 41.29
CA VAL A 338 -2.85 11.07 40.34
C VAL A 338 -4.08 11.79 39.80
N THR A 339 -4.04 13.13 39.79
CA THR A 339 -5.06 13.93 39.10
C THR A 339 -5.03 13.60 37.61
N THR A 340 -6.19 13.23 37.09
CA THR A 340 -6.40 12.74 35.73
C THR A 340 -7.43 13.62 35.06
N THR A 341 -7.16 14.05 33.83
CA THR A 341 -8.16 14.77 33.03
C THR A 341 -9.02 13.76 32.30
N VAL A 342 -10.33 13.84 32.49
CA VAL A 342 -11.31 13.06 31.73
C VAL A 342 -11.98 14.00 30.74
N GLU A 343 -11.75 13.76 29.46
CA GLU A 343 -12.36 14.50 28.35
C GLU A 343 -13.52 13.66 27.80
N VAL A 344 -14.72 14.23 27.77
CA VAL A 344 -15.91 13.56 27.25
C VAL A 344 -16.47 14.40 26.12
N SER A 345 -16.65 13.81 24.96
CA SER A 345 -17.22 14.49 23.79
C SER A 345 -18.30 13.66 23.12
N VAL A 346 -19.42 14.29 22.80
CA VAL A 346 -20.38 13.80 21.79
C VAL A 346 -19.88 14.36 20.45
N LEU A 347 -19.44 13.49 19.56
CA LEU A 347 -18.96 13.93 18.26
C LEU A 347 -20.09 14.62 17.52
N ARG A 348 -19.76 15.78 16.92
CA ARG A 348 -20.71 16.59 16.17
C ARG A 348 -21.55 15.75 15.22
N VAL A 349 -22.78 16.17 14.93
CA VAL A 349 -23.65 15.56 13.89
C VAL A 349 -23.82 16.49 12.67
N ARG A 350 -24.34 15.95 11.57
CA ARG A 350 -24.47 16.70 10.31
C ARG A 350 -25.43 17.87 10.51
N GLY A 351 -25.01 19.08 10.11
CA GLY A 351 -25.85 20.28 10.22
C GLY A 351 -25.83 20.95 11.59
N GLU A 352 -25.11 20.39 12.56
CA GLU A 352 -24.91 21.00 13.87
C GLU A 352 -23.95 22.19 13.75
N GLN A 353 -24.42 23.35 14.19
CA GLN A 353 -23.65 24.61 14.13
C GLN A 353 -22.98 24.94 15.47
N THR A 354 -23.53 24.43 16.56
CA THR A 354 -23.03 24.66 17.92
C THR A 354 -22.48 23.35 18.44
N VAL A 355 -21.19 23.33 18.75
CA VAL A 355 -20.49 22.11 19.25
C VAL A 355 -19.83 22.34 20.60
N ASP A 356 -19.81 23.59 21.10
CA ASP A 356 -19.15 23.94 22.36
C ASP A 356 -19.83 23.30 23.58
N ASN A 357 -21.11 22.91 23.43
CA ASN A 357 -21.92 22.20 24.41
C ASN A 357 -21.79 20.66 24.29
N ASN A 358 -20.98 20.16 23.36
CA ASN A 358 -20.81 18.73 23.13
C ASN A 358 -19.55 18.16 23.79
N GLU A 359 -18.76 18.98 24.46
CA GLU A 359 -17.51 18.57 25.07
C GLU A 359 -17.42 19.10 26.49
N GLN A 360 -16.88 18.29 27.39
CA GLN A 360 -16.63 18.68 28.76
C GLN A 360 -15.40 17.98 29.30
N ASP A 361 -14.55 18.76 29.96
CA ASP A 361 -13.39 18.27 30.69
C ASP A 361 -13.69 18.20 32.18
N TYR A 362 -13.17 17.16 32.83
CA TYR A 362 -13.33 16.92 34.27
C TYR A 362 -11.97 16.61 34.90
N ALA A 363 -11.69 17.21 36.04
CA ALA A 363 -10.57 16.83 36.89
C ALA A 363 -11.01 15.68 37.82
N VAL A 364 -10.40 14.50 37.67
CA VAL A 364 -10.76 13.32 38.47
C VAL A 364 -9.53 12.80 39.23
N ILE A 365 -9.71 12.48 40.51
CA ILE A 365 -8.70 11.83 41.34
C ILE A 365 -9.19 10.43 41.66
N PHE A 366 -8.56 9.41 41.08
CA PHE A 366 -8.87 8.03 41.40
C PHE A 366 -8.22 7.67 42.74
N THR A 367 -9.01 7.32 43.75
CA THR A 367 -8.48 6.94 45.07
C THR A 367 -8.18 5.45 45.12
N GLN A 368 -7.22 5.05 45.95
CA GLN A 368 -7.05 3.63 46.25
C GLN A 368 -8.36 3.07 46.84
N PRO A 369 -8.75 1.83 46.46
CA PRO A 369 -9.94 1.18 46.98
C PRO A 369 -9.87 0.93 48.49
#